data_AF-A0A1H7W2X6-F1
#
_entry.id   AF-A0A1H7W2X6-F1
#
_cell.length_a   1.000
_cell.length_b   1.000
_cell.length_c   1.000
_cell.angle_alpha   90.00
_cell.angle_beta   90.00
_cell.angle_gamma   90.00
#
_symmetry.space_group_name_H-M   'P 1'
#
loop_
_entity.id
_entity.type
_entity.pdbx_description
1 polymer ?
#
loop_
_entity_poly.entity_id
_entity_poly.type
_entity_poly.pdbx_seq_one_letter_code
_entity_poly.pdbx_strand_id
1 'polypeptide(L)'
;MMRRSASILAVAAIATGGLTIGMGTSGAEVSAGCGSVCPSEKHLEQMLTHEGFEITYRYPERAVGGDPATFRITVKNVGDPDRGITKLVHNKPLNFALTGVTTNRISHVTAGNQDRLDPIVLDHVHDPEARTGTFTDPSGNPVRVGDGLQFDLTYTAAHSQKLIEGAGVSGFTLEGPGFTPVVSPPVGTVTGGNLMVPLS
;
A
#
# COMPACT_ATOMS: atom_id res chain seq x y z
N MET A 1 -23.82 30.79 -26.66
CA MET A 1 -23.03 30.10 -25.62
C MET A 1 -23.98 29.35 -24.70
N MET A 2 -24.07 28.03 -24.82
CA MET A 2 -24.79 27.16 -23.87
C MET A 2 -23.96 25.90 -23.68
N ARG A 3 -23.26 25.80 -22.54
CA ARG A 3 -22.66 24.54 -22.09
C ARG A 3 -23.75 23.77 -21.34
N ARG A 4 -24.13 22.59 -21.82
CA ARG A 4 -24.89 21.61 -21.03
C ARG A 4 -23.96 20.45 -20.74
N SER A 5 -23.53 20.37 -19.48
CA SER A 5 -22.70 19.33 -18.92
C SER A 5 -23.43 17.99 -18.95
N ALA A 6 -22.79 16.95 -19.49
CA ALA A 6 -23.25 15.57 -19.36
C ALA A 6 -22.58 14.95 -18.13
N SER A 7 -23.37 14.63 -17.12
CA SER A 7 -22.92 13.87 -15.94
C SER A 7 -22.93 12.38 -16.29
N ILE A 8 -21.76 11.73 -16.28
CA ILE A 8 -21.64 10.28 -16.43
C ILE A 8 -21.76 9.66 -15.03
N LEU A 9 -22.85 8.95 -14.76
CA LEU A 9 -22.94 8.04 -13.62
C LEU A 9 -22.07 6.81 -13.93
N ALA A 10 -21.00 6.59 -13.17
CA ALA A 10 -20.28 5.33 -13.14
C ALA A 10 -20.99 4.37 -12.18
N VAL A 11 -21.53 3.27 -12.72
CA VAL A 11 -22.09 2.16 -11.95
C VAL A 11 -20.94 1.28 -11.45
N ALA A 12 -20.78 1.15 -10.14
CA ALA A 12 -19.89 0.17 -9.53
C ALA A 12 -20.51 -1.23 -9.68
N ALA A 13 -19.91 -2.07 -10.53
CA ALA A 13 -20.26 -3.48 -10.61
C ALA A 13 -19.61 -4.22 -9.42
N ILE A 14 -20.42 -4.69 -8.49
CA ILE A 14 -20.00 -5.62 -7.44
C ILE A 14 -19.85 -7.00 -8.10
N ALA A 15 -18.64 -7.36 -8.49
CA ALA A 15 -18.33 -8.72 -8.91
C ALA A 15 -18.06 -9.57 -7.66
N THR A 16 -19.11 -10.18 -7.11
CA THR A 16 -18.98 -11.32 -6.20
C THR A 16 -18.58 -12.55 -7.01
N GLY A 17 -17.29 -12.80 -7.12
CA GLY A 17 -16.72 -14.06 -7.63
C GLY A 17 -15.79 -14.65 -6.57
N GLY A 18 -16.04 -15.89 -6.17
CA GLY A 18 -15.46 -16.55 -4.99
C GLY A 18 -13.94 -16.47 -4.90
N LEU A 19 -13.46 -15.81 -3.86
CA LEU A 19 -12.06 -15.82 -3.44
C LEU A 19 -11.81 -17.07 -2.58
N THR A 20 -11.01 -18.01 -3.06
CA THR A 20 -10.44 -19.06 -2.22
C THR A 20 -9.41 -18.41 -1.28
N ILE A 21 -9.73 -18.39 0.02
CA ILE A 21 -8.90 -17.80 1.07
C ILE A 21 -7.77 -18.78 1.39
N GLY A 22 -6.55 -18.50 0.95
CA GLY A 22 -5.35 -19.14 1.49
C GLY A 22 -5.09 -18.60 2.91
N MET A 23 -5.11 -19.46 3.92
CA MET A 23 -4.81 -19.09 5.30
C MET A 23 -3.34 -18.63 5.40
N GLY A 24 -3.12 -17.31 5.48
CA GLY A 24 -1.82 -16.73 5.79
C GLY A 24 -1.52 -16.86 7.29
N THR A 25 -0.49 -17.61 7.63
CA THR A 25 0.05 -17.69 8.99
C THR A 25 0.81 -16.39 9.31
N SER A 26 0.35 -15.62 10.29
CA SER A 26 1.10 -14.47 10.83
C SER A 26 2.33 -14.97 11.60
N GLY A 27 3.53 -14.70 11.10
CA GLY A 27 4.78 -14.90 11.85
C GLY A 27 5.05 -13.68 12.73
N ALA A 28 5.21 -13.88 14.04
CA ALA A 28 5.68 -12.85 14.94
C ALA A 28 7.20 -12.99 15.11
N GLU A 29 7.97 -11.98 14.70
CA GLU A 29 9.40 -11.92 15.00
C GLU A 29 9.61 -11.38 16.42
N VAL A 30 10.28 -12.16 17.27
CA VAL A 30 10.71 -11.76 18.61
C VAL A 30 12.03 -11.03 18.48
N SER A 31 12.04 -9.71 18.66
CA SER A 31 13.28 -8.94 18.75
C SER A 31 13.81 -8.96 20.19
N ALA A 32 15.01 -9.50 20.35
CA ALA A 32 15.75 -9.50 21.61
C ALA A 32 16.33 -8.11 21.91
N GLY A 33 16.02 -7.59 23.11
CA GLY A 33 16.84 -6.68 23.90
C GLY A 33 17.16 -5.30 23.31
N CYS A 34 16.40 -4.27 23.72
CA CYS A 34 16.94 -2.90 23.77
C CYS A 34 16.42 -2.15 25.01
N GLY A 35 17.34 -1.64 25.81
CA GLY A 35 17.04 -0.81 26.98
C GLY A 35 16.72 0.63 26.57
N SER A 36 15.69 1.20 27.18
CA SER A 36 15.34 2.63 27.25
C SER A 36 15.58 3.45 25.96
N VAL A 37 14.49 3.62 25.20
CA VAL A 37 14.34 4.45 23.99
C VAL A 37 14.87 3.80 22.71
N CYS A 38 14.06 2.90 22.16
CA CYS A 38 14.03 2.60 20.73
C CYS A 38 12.55 2.59 20.31
N PRO A 39 12.02 3.62 19.60
CA PRO A 39 10.79 3.43 18.86
C PRO A 39 11.17 2.68 17.58
N SER A 40 11.57 1.40 17.68
CA SER A 40 11.40 0.52 16.54
C SER A 40 9.90 0.33 16.43
N GLU A 41 9.25 1.12 15.58
CA GLU A 41 7.87 0.86 15.20
C GLU A 41 7.81 -0.62 14.78
N LYS A 42 7.17 -1.44 15.61
CA LYS A 42 6.97 -2.84 15.27
C LYS A 42 6.08 -2.84 14.04
N HIS A 43 6.55 -3.47 12.97
CA HIS A 43 5.79 -3.63 11.75
C HIS A 43 5.17 -5.02 11.74
N LEU A 44 3.98 -5.10 11.16
CA LEU A 44 3.34 -6.34 10.78
C LEU A 44 3.51 -6.53 9.28
N GLU A 45 3.46 -7.78 8.85
CA GLU A 45 3.63 -8.15 7.46
C GLU A 45 2.50 -9.08 7.02
N GLN A 46 2.00 -8.84 5.81
CA GLN A 46 1.10 -9.71 5.08
C GLN A 46 1.77 -10.11 3.77
N MET A 47 1.82 -11.41 3.51
CA MET A 47 2.29 -11.95 2.24
C MET A 47 1.10 -12.43 1.41
N LEU A 48 1.12 -12.11 0.13
CA LEU A 48 0.12 -12.48 -0.85
C LEU A 48 0.83 -13.08 -2.06
N THR A 49 0.30 -14.17 -2.58
CA THR A 49 0.74 -14.74 -3.86
C THR A 49 -0.43 -14.73 -4.83
N HIS A 50 -0.22 -14.20 -6.04
CA HIS A 50 -1.29 -14.04 -7.01
C HIS A 50 -0.76 -14.10 -8.44
N GLU A 51 -1.19 -15.08 -9.22
CA GLU A 51 -0.91 -15.21 -10.66
C GLU A 51 0.54 -14.86 -11.06
N GLY A 52 1.54 -15.38 -10.34
CA GLY A 52 2.95 -15.13 -10.64
C GLY A 52 3.55 -13.88 -10.00
N PHE A 53 2.83 -13.22 -9.08
CA PHE A 53 3.37 -12.20 -8.20
C PHE A 53 3.50 -12.72 -6.77
N GLU A 54 4.61 -12.37 -6.13
CA GLU A 54 4.78 -12.43 -4.68
C GLU A 54 4.75 -11.01 -4.14
N ILE A 55 3.82 -10.72 -3.25
CA ILE A 55 3.59 -9.36 -2.75
C ILE A 55 3.72 -9.38 -1.24
N THR A 56 4.61 -8.54 -0.74
CA THR A 56 4.78 -8.27 0.68
C THR A 56 4.17 -6.92 0.99
N TYR A 57 3.24 -6.88 1.93
CA TYR A 57 2.67 -5.66 2.47
C TYR A 57 3.04 -5.51 3.94
N ARG A 58 3.92 -4.56 4.21
CA ARG A 58 4.43 -4.25 5.53
C ARG A 58 3.84 -2.94 6.02
N TYR A 59 3.25 -2.97 7.21
CA TYR A 59 2.51 -1.86 7.79
C TYR A 59 2.80 -1.73 9.28
N PRO A 60 2.64 -0.55 9.89
CA PRO A 60 2.92 -0.37 11.31
C PRO A 60 1.89 -1.10 12.17
N GLU A 61 2.32 -1.73 13.26
CA GLU A 61 1.41 -2.34 14.25
C GLU A 61 0.59 -1.25 14.98
N ARG A 62 1.20 -0.08 15.19
CA ARG A 62 0.65 1.06 15.92
C ARG A 62 1.16 2.34 15.29
N ALA A 63 0.38 3.41 15.36
CA ALA A 63 0.82 4.75 14.99
C ALA A 63 0.48 5.75 16.09
N VAL A 64 1.37 6.72 16.29
CA VAL A 64 1.17 7.84 17.22
C VAL A 64 0.67 9.04 16.42
N GLY A 65 -0.33 9.75 16.95
CA GLY A 65 -0.87 10.95 16.30
C GLY A 65 0.20 12.02 16.14
N GLY A 66 0.38 12.52 14.91
CA GLY A 66 1.44 13.47 14.55
C GLY A 66 2.75 12.85 14.05
N ASP A 67 2.99 11.57 14.33
CA ASP A 67 4.21 10.89 13.86
C ASP A 67 4.02 10.31 12.45
N PRO A 68 5.08 10.28 11.63
CA PRO A 68 5.05 9.64 10.33
C PRO A 68 5.07 8.10 10.47
N ALA A 69 4.16 7.45 9.76
CA ALA A 69 4.00 6.00 9.71
C ALA A 69 4.14 5.53 8.26
N THR A 70 4.98 4.54 7.99
CA THR A 70 5.27 4.09 6.61
C THR A 70 4.65 2.74 6.32
N PHE A 71 3.93 2.68 5.21
CA PHE A 71 3.35 1.47 4.63
C PHE A 71 4.16 1.10 3.39
N ARG A 72 4.68 -0.12 3.36
CA ARG A 72 5.53 -0.62 2.28
C ARG A 72 4.84 -1.75 1.53
N ILE A 73 4.70 -1.60 0.22
CA ILE A 73 4.23 -2.65 -0.68
C ILE A 73 5.39 -3.02 -1.59
N THR A 74 5.84 -4.26 -1.51
CA THR A 74 6.86 -4.83 -2.40
C THR A 74 6.21 -5.86 -3.30
N VAL A 75 6.29 -5.67 -4.60
CA VAL A 75 5.78 -6.59 -5.63
C VAL A 75 6.98 -7.24 -6.31
N LYS A 76 7.12 -8.55 -6.19
CA LYS A 76 8.09 -9.33 -6.95
C LYS A 76 7.37 -10.13 -8.02
N ASN A 77 7.96 -10.17 -9.21
CA ASN A 77 7.45 -11.00 -10.29
C ASN A 77 8.20 -12.33 -10.28
N VAL A 78 7.48 -13.41 -10.01
CA VAL A 78 7.99 -14.78 -10.04
C VAL A 78 7.46 -15.55 -11.26
N GLY A 79 6.68 -14.89 -12.12
CA GLY A 79 6.11 -15.43 -13.35
C GLY A 79 6.78 -14.85 -14.59
N ASP A 80 5.95 -14.32 -15.49
CA ASP A 80 6.39 -13.74 -16.75
C ASP A 80 7.06 -12.37 -16.53
N PRO A 81 8.37 -12.22 -16.79
CA PRO A 81 9.15 -11.02 -16.47
C PRO A 81 8.70 -9.77 -17.23
N ASP A 82 7.98 -9.91 -18.35
CA ASP A 82 7.45 -8.78 -19.11
C ASP A 82 6.13 -8.23 -18.54
N ARG A 83 5.54 -8.89 -17.53
CA ARG A 83 4.35 -8.37 -16.85
C ARG A 83 4.65 -7.08 -16.10
N GLY A 84 3.70 -6.15 -16.21
CA GLY A 84 3.76 -4.86 -15.56
C GLY A 84 2.44 -4.52 -14.87
N ILE A 85 2.52 -3.59 -13.93
CA ILE A 85 1.35 -3.01 -13.26
C ILE A 85 1.02 -1.68 -13.93
N THR A 86 -0.25 -1.44 -14.21
CA THR A 86 -0.71 -0.12 -14.71
C THR A 86 -1.11 0.80 -13.58
N LYS A 87 -1.54 0.22 -12.45
CA LYS A 87 -2.14 0.99 -11.36
C LYS A 87 -1.98 0.28 -10.02
N LEU A 88 -1.63 1.06 -9.01
CA LEU A 88 -1.74 0.68 -7.60
C LEU A 88 -2.74 1.62 -6.93
N VAL A 89 -3.72 1.06 -6.21
CA VAL A 89 -4.63 1.82 -5.35
C VAL A 89 -4.37 1.42 -3.91
N HIS A 90 -3.90 2.34 -3.09
CA HIS A 90 -3.76 2.14 -1.66
C HIS A 90 -4.97 2.72 -0.93
N ASN A 91 -5.70 1.87 -0.21
CA ASN A 91 -6.79 2.26 0.67
C ASN A 91 -6.17 2.73 1.99
N LYS A 92 -6.02 4.04 2.14
CA LYS A 92 -5.36 4.60 3.30
C LYS A 92 -6.21 4.43 4.57
N PRO A 93 -5.58 4.30 5.73
CA PRO A 93 -6.32 4.24 6.97
C PRO A 93 -6.99 5.57 7.33
N LEU A 94 -8.05 5.48 8.14
CA LEU A 94 -8.86 6.63 8.54
C LEU A 94 -8.03 7.64 9.35
N ASN A 95 -8.15 8.93 9.02
CA ASN A 95 -7.41 10.04 9.66
C ASN A 95 -5.89 10.03 9.45
N PHE A 96 -5.42 9.36 8.42
CA PHE A 96 -4.04 9.48 7.95
C PHE A 96 -3.99 10.44 6.76
N ALA A 97 -3.02 11.35 6.74
CA ALA A 97 -2.72 12.23 5.61
C ALA A 97 -1.45 11.73 4.92
N LEU A 98 -1.48 11.55 3.59
CA LEU A 98 -0.29 11.13 2.84
C LEU A 98 0.71 12.30 2.83
N THR A 99 1.92 12.06 3.31
CA THR A 99 2.97 13.08 3.44
C THR A 99 4.22 12.76 2.62
N GLY A 100 4.39 11.51 2.20
CA GLY A 100 5.51 11.10 1.36
C GLY A 100 5.20 9.87 0.52
N VAL A 101 5.77 9.84 -0.68
CA VAL A 101 5.71 8.70 -1.60
C VAL A 101 7.11 8.49 -2.13
N THR A 102 7.64 7.28 -1.96
CA THR A 102 8.85 6.84 -2.66
C THR A 102 8.52 5.58 -3.42
N THR A 103 8.87 5.54 -4.71
CA THR A 103 8.72 4.34 -5.52
C THR A 103 10.05 3.97 -6.14
N ASN A 104 10.41 2.70 -6.02
CA ASN A 104 11.65 2.17 -6.56
C ASN A 104 11.38 0.94 -7.42
N ARG A 105 12.12 0.81 -8.51
CA ARG A 105 12.35 -0.49 -9.15
C ARG A 105 13.46 -1.21 -8.39
N ILE A 106 13.25 -2.49 -8.14
CA ILE A 106 14.24 -3.40 -7.57
C ILE A 106 14.91 -4.09 -8.75
N SER A 107 16.24 -4.15 -8.73
CA SER A 107 17.02 -4.91 -9.70
C SER A 107 18.11 -5.69 -8.98
N HIS A 108 18.22 -6.98 -9.27
CA HIS A 108 19.19 -7.85 -8.65
C HIS A 108 20.55 -7.72 -9.35
N VAL A 109 21.57 -7.25 -8.63
CA VAL A 109 22.92 -7.07 -9.16
C VAL A 109 23.76 -8.30 -8.84
N THR A 110 23.87 -9.22 -9.82
CA THR A 110 24.56 -10.51 -9.66
C THR A 110 26.01 -10.36 -9.19
N ALA A 111 26.75 -9.36 -9.70
CA ALA A 111 28.16 -9.16 -9.37
C ALA A 111 28.40 -8.82 -7.88
N GLY A 112 27.37 -8.29 -7.20
CA GLY A 112 27.44 -7.97 -5.77
C GLY A 112 26.57 -8.86 -4.89
N ASN A 113 25.75 -9.74 -5.49
CA ASN A 113 24.69 -10.49 -4.81
C ASN A 113 23.83 -9.58 -3.91
N GLN A 114 23.41 -8.43 -4.45
CA GLN A 114 22.67 -7.40 -3.73
C GLN A 114 21.54 -6.84 -4.59
N ASP A 115 20.46 -6.44 -3.93
CA ASP A 115 19.35 -5.74 -4.57
C ASP A 115 19.64 -4.25 -4.62
N ARG A 116 19.49 -3.67 -5.81
CA ARG A 116 19.59 -2.23 -6.05
C ARG A 116 18.18 -1.64 -6.14
N LEU A 117 17.99 -0.50 -5.48
CA LEU A 117 16.77 0.31 -5.57
C LEU A 117 17.02 1.48 -6.51
N ASP A 118 16.36 1.47 -7.66
CA ASP A 118 16.38 2.56 -8.64
C ASP A 118 15.07 3.35 -8.55
N PRO A 119 15.11 4.63 -8.14
CA PRO A 119 13.90 5.45 -8.04
C PRO A 119 13.17 5.55 -9.38
N ILE A 120 11.85 5.41 -9.32
CA ILE A 120 10.95 5.65 -10.46
C ILE A 120 9.92 6.72 -10.09
N VAL A 121 9.55 7.52 -11.08
CA VAL A 121 8.55 8.58 -10.90
C VAL A 121 7.21 8.07 -11.38
N LEU A 122 6.23 8.05 -10.48
CA LEU A 122 4.83 7.75 -10.79
C LEU A 122 3.97 8.96 -10.49
N ASP A 123 2.95 9.16 -11.34
CA ASP A 123 1.87 10.07 -11.02
C ASP A 123 1.06 9.49 -9.88
N HIS A 124 0.61 10.37 -8.98
CA HIS A 124 -0.27 9.97 -7.91
C HIS A 124 -1.40 10.96 -7.70
N VAL A 125 -2.58 10.42 -7.45
CA VAL A 125 -3.78 11.18 -7.11
C VAL A 125 -4.27 10.71 -5.76
N HIS A 126 -4.42 11.66 -4.83
CA HIS A 126 -4.97 11.40 -3.51
C HIS A 126 -6.44 11.84 -3.47
N ASP A 127 -7.33 10.89 -3.25
CA ASP A 127 -8.76 11.14 -3.03
C ASP A 127 -9.03 11.09 -1.52
N PRO A 128 -9.27 12.24 -0.87
CA PRO A 128 -9.56 12.29 0.56
C PRO A 128 -10.94 11.71 0.90
N GLU A 129 -11.93 11.78 0.00
CA GLU A 129 -13.29 11.29 0.21
C GLU A 129 -13.34 9.76 0.10
N ALA A 130 -12.75 9.21 -0.97
CA ALA A 130 -12.63 7.77 -1.15
C ALA A 130 -11.58 7.14 -0.22
N ARG A 131 -10.71 7.96 0.38
CA ARG A 131 -9.56 7.53 1.22
C ARG A 131 -8.59 6.63 0.44
N THR A 132 -8.29 7.02 -0.79
CA THR A 132 -7.42 6.25 -1.68
C THR A 132 -6.27 7.08 -2.23
N GLY A 133 -5.06 6.52 -2.21
CA GLY A 133 -3.95 7.00 -3.04
C GLY A 133 -3.85 6.12 -4.28
N THR A 134 -3.96 6.69 -5.47
CA THR A 134 -3.80 5.97 -6.74
C THR A 134 -2.46 6.34 -7.38
N PHE A 135 -1.71 5.36 -7.84
CA PHE A 135 -0.38 5.51 -8.44
C PHE A 135 -0.36 4.89 -9.83
N THR A 136 0.10 5.64 -10.83
CA THR A 136 0.12 5.23 -12.24
C THR A 136 1.36 5.76 -12.94
N ASP A 137 1.80 5.09 -14.00
CA ASP A 137 2.87 5.61 -14.85
C ASP A 137 2.36 6.81 -15.67
N PRO A 138 3.08 7.95 -15.70
CA PRO A 138 2.66 9.15 -16.42
C PRO A 138 2.57 8.93 -17.94
N SER A 139 3.27 7.95 -18.50
CA SER A 139 3.20 7.61 -19.93
C SER A 139 1.99 6.75 -20.28
N GLY A 140 1.23 6.26 -19.29
CA GLY A 140 0.10 5.35 -19.46
C GLY A 140 0.50 3.91 -19.79
N ASN A 141 1.80 3.61 -19.88
CA ASN A 141 2.30 2.26 -20.12
C ASN A 141 2.39 1.46 -18.80
N PRO A 142 2.25 0.12 -18.83
CA PRO A 142 2.50 -0.69 -17.65
C PRO A 142 3.94 -0.52 -17.15
N VAL A 143 4.09 -0.28 -15.85
CA VAL A 143 5.38 -0.31 -15.16
C VAL A 143 5.81 -1.77 -15.07
N ARG A 144 6.82 -2.15 -15.86
CA ARG A 144 7.42 -3.49 -15.76
C ARG A 144 7.91 -3.74 -14.35
N VAL A 145 7.52 -4.89 -13.80
CA VAL A 145 7.94 -5.29 -12.45
C VAL A 145 9.41 -5.70 -12.43
N GLY A 146 9.88 -6.41 -13.47
CA GLY A 146 11.25 -6.94 -13.49
C GLY A 146 11.49 -7.83 -12.27
N ASP A 147 12.58 -7.60 -11.54
CA ASP A 147 12.87 -8.31 -10.29
C ASP A 147 11.97 -7.85 -9.12
N GLY A 148 11.51 -6.60 -9.16
CA GLY A 148 10.48 -6.12 -8.24
C GLY A 148 10.20 -4.62 -8.32
N LEU A 149 9.11 -4.21 -7.65
CA LEU A 149 8.73 -2.82 -7.40
C LEU A 149 8.49 -2.62 -5.91
N GLN A 150 8.92 -1.49 -5.37
CA GLN A 150 8.68 -1.10 -3.99
C GLN A 150 7.95 0.24 -3.96
N PHE A 151 6.88 0.31 -3.18
CA PHE A 151 6.13 1.52 -2.87
C PHE A 151 6.22 1.77 -1.37
N ASP A 152 6.88 2.85 -0.98
CA ASP A 152 6.90 3.34 0.39
C ASP A 152 5.97 4.54 0.49
N LEU A 153 4.86 4.36 1.21
CA LEU A 153 3.80 5.33 1.40
C LEU A 153 3.85 5.82 2.85
N THR A 154 4.34 7.04 3.05
CA THR A 154 4.44 7.65 4.37
C THR A 154 3.21 8.50 4.63
N TYR A 155 2.55 8.23 5.74
CA TYR A 155 1.39 8.96 6.20
C TYR A 155 1.64 9.56 7.58
N THR A 156 1.05 10.71 7.86
CA THR A 156 0.99 11.26 9.21
C THR A 156 -0.42 11.07 9.77
N ALA A 157 -0.53 10.44 10.93
CA ALA A 157 -1.79 10.31 11.64
C ALA A 157 -2.24 11.69 12.16
N ALA A 158 -3.53 12.02 12.03
CA ALA A 158 -4.09 13.21 12.65
C ALA A 158 -3.80 13.21 14.15
N HIS A 159 -3.59 14.40 14.73
CA HIS A 159 -3.25 14.54 16.14
C HIS A 159 -4.30 13.85 17.03
N SER A 160 -3.89 12.76 17.66
CA SER A 160 -4.62 12.04 18.69
C SER A 160 -3.71 11.92 19.88
N GLN A 161 -4.19 12.32 21.06
CA GLN A 161 -3.49 12.12 22.34
C GLN A 161 -3.44 10.64 22.76
N LYS A 162 -4.09 9.74 22.01
CA LYS A 162 -4.08 8.29 22.22
C LYS A 162 -3.38 7.59 21.06
N LEU A 163 -2.56 6.60 21.40
CA LEU A 163 -2.03 5.59 20.46
C LEU A 163 -3.18 5.05 19.61
N ILE A 164 -3.03 5.10 18.29
CA ILE A 164 -3.92 4.40 17.38
C ILE A 164 -3.36 2.97 17.30
N GLU A 165 -3.94 2.06 18.09
CA GLU A 165 -3.57 0.64 18.05
C GLU A 165 -4.20 -0.02 16.82
N GLY A 166 -3.34 -0.57 15.96
CA GLY A 166 -3.65 -0.95 14.59
C GLY A 166 -3.65 0.30 13.72
N ALA A 167 -2.86 0.30 12.65
CA ALA A 167 -2.69 1.45 11.77
C ALA A 167 -3.95 1.81 10.96
N GLY A 168 -5.16 1.52 11.45
CA GLY A 168 -6.43 1.61 10.75
C GLY A 168 -6.56 0.52 9.71
N VAL A 169 -7.81 0.18 9.38
CA VAL A 169 -8.08 -0.77 8.30
C VAL A 169 -7.50 -0.20 6.99
N SER A 170 -6.47 -0.84 6.46
CA SER A 170 -5.77 -0.45 5.22
C SER A 170 -5.60 -1.64 4.29
N GLY A 171 -5.37 -1.39 3.01
CA GLY A 171 -5.16 -2.45 2.03
C GLY A 171 -4.84 -1.85 0.68
N PHE A 172 -4.66 -2.68 -0.33
CA PHE A 172 -4.34 -2.19 -1.67
C PHE A 172 -4.96 -3.03 -2.78
N THR A 173 -4.97 -2.45 -3.97
CA THR A 173 -5.34 -3.12 -5.21
C THR A 173 -4.25 -2.89 -6.25
N LEU A 174 -3.85 -3.95 -6.95
CA LEU A 174 -2.95 -3.88 -8.10
C LEU A 174 -3.71 -4.27 -9.36
N GLU A 175 -3.60 -3.45 -10.39
CA GLU A 175 -4.18 -3.69 -11.71
C GLU A 175 -3.09 -3.67 -12.78
N GLY A 176 -3.28 -4.48 -13.83
CA GLY A 176 -2.39 -4.53 -14.98
C GLY A 176 -2.87 -5.55 -16.02
N PRO A 177 -2.27 -5.52 -17.22
CA PRO A 177 -2.63 -6.44 -18.28
C PRO A 177 -2.15 -7.87 -17.99
N GLY A 178 -2.95 -8.85 -18.39
CA GLY A 178 -2.55 -10.26 -18.36
C GLY A 178 -2.63 -10.93 -16.99
N PHE A 179 -3.26 -10.29 -16.00
CA PHE A 179 -3.60 -10.91 -14.72
C PHE A 179 -4.91 -10.35 -14.15
N THR A 180 -5.58 -11.11 -13.29
CA THR A 180 -6.74 -10.63 -12.53
C THR A 180 -6.30 -9.65 -11.43
N PRO A 181 -7.02 -8.55 -11.17
CA PRO A 181 -6.58 -7.58 -10.16
C PRO A 181 -6.29 -8.21 -8.81
N VAL A 182 -5.14 -7.88 -8.22
CA VAL A 182 -4.79 -8.33 -6.87
C VAL A 182 -5.51 -7.44 -5.88
N VAL A 183 -6.32 -8.00 -5.00
CA VAL A 183 -6.98 -7.26 -3.92
C VAL A 183 -6.42 -7.78 -2.59
N SER A 184 -5.65 -6.93 -1.90
CA SER A 184 -5.20 -7.23 -0.55
C SER A 184 -6.38 -7.13 0.42
N PRO A 185 -6.59 -8.15 1.27
CA PRO A 185 -7.55 -8.06 2.36
C PRO A 185 -7.18 -6.90 3.29
N PRO A 186 -8.17 -6.19 3.85
CA PRO A 186 -7.92 -5.16 4.84
C PRO A 186 -7.07 -5.70 6.00
N VAL A 187 -6.02 -4.96 6.37
CA VAL A 187 -5.15 -5.24 7.53
C VAL A 187 -5.30 -4.15 8.59
N GLY A 188 -4.96 -4.49 9.83
CA GLY A 188 -5.10 -3.61 10.99
C GLY A 188 -6.49 -3.68 11.64
N THR A 189 -6.53 -3.38 12.93
CA THR A 189 -7.78 -3.20 13.69
C THR A 189 -7.94 -1.74 14.08
N VAL A 190 -9.17 -1.27 14.28
CA VAL A 190 -9.41 0.04 14.93
C VAL A 190 -9.67 -0.24 16.39
N THR A 191 -8.66 -0.05 17.23
CA THR A 191 -8.79 -0.25 18.68
C THR A 191 -8.57 1.09 19.40
N GLY A 192 -9.67 1.76 19.74
CA GLY A 192 -9.70 2.81 20.75
C GLY A 192 -9.23 4.21 20.34
N GLY A 193 -10.19 5.12 20.15
CA GLY A 193 -9.95 6.56 20.14
C GLY A 193 -11.20 7.29 19.67
N ASN A 194 -11.81 8.10 20.52
CA ASN A 194 -12.75 9.12 20.02
C ASN A 194 -11.95 10.01 19.08
N LEU A 195 -12.19 9.85 17.79
CA LEU A 195 -11.61 10.65 16.72
C LEU A 195 -12.16 12.07 16.90
N MET A 196 -11.45 12.90 17.65
CA MET A 196 -11.83 14.30 17.81
C MET A 196 -11.46 15.03 16.52
N VAL A 197 -12.47 15.17 15.67
CA VAL A 197 -12.62 16.13 14.56
C VAL A 197 -11.74 15.87 13.33
N PRO A 198 -12.31 15.87 12.10
CA PRO A 198 -11.53 15.83 10.87
C PRO A 198 -10.71 17.12 10.71
N LEU A 199 -9.45 16.98 10.28
CA LEU A 199 -8.67 18.10 9.76
C LEU A 199 -9.31 18.54 8.44
N SER A 200 -9.99 19.68 8.47
CA SER A 200 -10.50 20.43 7.31
C SER A 200 -9.38 21.12 6.55
#